data_AF-A0A2H5V7N6-F1
#
_entry.id   AF-A0A2H5V7N6-F1
#
_cell.length_a   1.000
_cell.length_b   1.000
_cell.length_c   1.000
_cell.angle_alpha   90.00
_cell.angle_beta   90.00
_cell.angle_gamma   90.00
#
_symmetry.space_group_name_H-M   'P 1'
#
loop_
_entity.id
_entity.type
_entity.pdbx_description
1 polymer ?
#
loop_
_entity_poly.entity_id
_entity_poly.type
_entity_poly.pdbx_seq_one_letter_code
_entity_poly.pdbx_strand_id
1 'polypeptide(L)'
;MLSSKLRVYRVLVPSVGGQGGGTISEVLYRAVIIERERVAKENGMLDRIAYRTDLEYRYMIPGLAQRNGSVYSAVAFVSPLEFELPERVVIAERFHAASVDVMVAQELAEAVRFVGDGLLKADSTAIVNEHRFLTTVEKMPITKNLIPIDEQIAVLKRLVGRYLGIDAHELALAHGMKPVYANTILLGALAASNALPISKDSYIDAIEERFSGKVMDDNIEAFEIGYKHIMMMMRKMREEVREVSADTMDITEQSMEEILYRNHRRVMLSRGKRDADRYVELIKRFANNNKNSSSSDSDNGNDNGSGSGNDVGSSSNNSSYNNLPTSIPDTLIKIIAEGIGQLVEFEGWHHADRYMRMVLDIISIDREKGDGTFRLSRIYAMHLAGRLMRWEGPFEVARIKSRKIIPDTLHYRGAYGKGKDDVIVKVEALLQPNVEEMYGMVPKRIHDMICRLIPSWPKYIERKRYDGKPISIDLTSIGGYIKLWLLWKLSFMHKHSVRYNKEMEFVEHFTRVVKDLAITDYELACMVADYAQYIRGFAHVRTRNIDIFNVLVEYVVRKGLEMDDALAYTDHRITKAALRAAMNLITLDGEGKDKVIKFMDELYTLFKDGEYNKIYARLAMRQLVPI
;
A
#
# COMPACT_ATOMS: atom_id res chain seq x y z
N MET A 1 4.94 -15.81 -32.48
CA MET A 1 6.02 -15.52 -31.51
C MET A 1 5.72 -14.19 -30.85
N LEU A 2 5.25 -14.21 -29.59
CA LEU A 2 5.03 -12.99 -28.81
C LEU A 2 6.41 -12.46 -28.42
N SER A 3 6.81 -11.32 -28.98
CA SER A 3 7.98 -10.56 -28.54
C SER A 3 7.90 -10.37 -27.02
N SER A 4 8.87 -10.94 -26.30
CA SER A 4 9.20 -10.52 -24.95
C SER A 4 9.39 -9.00 -24.98
N LYS A 5 8.61 -8.27 -24.18
CA LYS A 5 8.79 -6.83 -24.07
C LYS A 5 10.10 -6.59 -23.31
N LEU A 6 11.10 -6.05 -24.01
CA LEU A 6 12.38 -5.64 -23.42
C LEU A 6 12.18 -4.90 -22.11
N ARG A 7 12.79 -5.40 -21.03
CA ARG A 7 12.78 -4.70 -19.75
C ARG A 7 13.70 -3.47 -19.82
N VAL A 8 13.15 -2.28 -19.63
CA VAL A 8 13.91 -1.01 -19.52
C VAL A 8 13.79 -0.46 -18.11
N TYR A 9 14.93 -0.24 -17.47
CA TYR A 9 15.05 0.43 -16.18
C TYR A 9 15.24 1.92 -16.36
N ARG A 10 14.53 2.72 -15.56
CA ARG A 10 14.65 4.18 -15.51
C ARG A 10 15.02 4.60 -14.09
N VAL A 11 16.22 5.16 -13.95
CA VAL A 11 16.78 5.61 -12.68
C VAL A 11 16.86 7.14 -12.69
N LEU A 12 16.24 7.75 -11.68
CA LEU A 12 16.25 9.19 -11.46
C LEU A 12 17.19 9.52 -10.30
N VAL A 13 18.03 10.54 -10.47
CA VAL A 13 18.94 11.03 -9.44
C VAL A 13 18.66 12.52 -9.19
N PRO A 14 17.71 12.85 -8.30
CA PRO A 14 17.48 14.20 -7.82
C PRO A 14 18.69 14.72 -7.04
N SER A 15 19.07 15.95 -7.32
CA SER A 15 20.26 16.57 -6.76
C SER A 15 20.11 18.09 -6.62
N VAL A 16 20.97 18.68 -5.81
CA VAL A 16 21.17 20.13 -5.78
C VAL A 16 22.44 20.44 -6.56
N GLY A 17 22.40 21.47 -7.41
CA GLY A 17 23.57 21.87 -8.21
C GLY A 17 24.81 22.09 -7.33
N GLY A 18 25.88 21.34 -7.61
CA GLY A 18 27.14 21.36 -6.85
C GLY A 18 27.32 20.24 -5.81
N GLN A 19 26.32 19.36 -5.61
CA GLN A 19 26.38 18.26 -4.63
C GLN A 19 26.82 16.90 -5.23
N GLY A 20 27.21 16.86 -6.51
CA GLY A 20 27.76 15.64 -7.13
C GLY A 20 26.72 14.62 -7.60
N GLY A 21 25.46 15.00 -7.84
CA GLY A 21 24.45 14.12 -8.44
C GLY A 21 24.86 13.58 -9.83
N GLY A 22 25.67 14.36 -10.56
CA GLY A 22 26.33 13.89 -11.77
C GLY A 22 27.24 12.69 -11.53
N THR A 23 27.97 12.65 -10.42
CA THR A 23 28.88 11.53 -10.10
C THR A 23 28.11 10.23 -9.90
N ILE A 24 26.98 10.27 -9.18
CA ILE A 24 26.12 9.08 -8.96
C ILE A 24 25.64 8.52 -10.30
N SER A 25 25.07 9.37 -11.16
CA SER A 25 24.56 8.91 -12.47
C SER A 25 25.67 8.45 -13.41
N GLU A 26 26.88 9.01 -13.32
CA GLU A 26 28.02 8.60 -14.14
C GLU A 26 28.54 7.23 -13.75
N VAL A 27 28.78 7.00 -12.45
CA VAL A 27 29.23 5.69 -11.94
C VAL A 27 28.17 4.64 -12.22
N LEU A 28 26.89 4.95 -12.00
CA LEU A 28 25.79 4.04 -12.33
C LEU A 28 25.75 3.70 -13.83
N TYR A 29 25.90 4.70 -14.70
CA TYR A 29 25.92 4.48 -16.14
C TYR A 29 27.09 3.58 -16.56
N ARG A 30 28.26 3.75 -15.96
CA ARG A 30 29.42 2.87 -16.19
C ARG A 30 29.19 1.46 -15.66
N ALA A 31 28.64 1.32 -14.46
CA ALA A 31 28.32 0.01 -13.89
C ALA A 31 27.33 -0.78 -14.77
N VAL A 32 26.37 -0.12 -15.43
CA VAL A 32 25.47 -0.76 -16.40
C VAL A 32 26.23 -1.35 -17.59
N ILE A 33 27.18 -0.58 -18.15
CA ILE A 33 27.98 -1.01 -19.30
C ILE A 33 28.85 -2.22 -18.90
N ILE A 34 29.57 -2.10 -17.78
CA ILE A 34 30.44 -3.17 -17.25
C ILE A 34 29.64 -4.44 -16.98
N GLU A 35 28.46 -4.33 -16.35
CA GLU A 35 27.58 -5.47 -16.09
C GLU A 35 27.16 -6.15 -17.39
N ARG A 36 26.73 -5.36 -18.38
CA ARG A 36 26.29 -5.89 -19.67
C ARG A 36 27.42 -6.63 -20.38
N GLU A 37 28.62 -6.06 -20.39
CA GLU A 37 29.81 -6.67 -20.99
C GLU A 37 30.19 -7.98 -20.27
N ARG A 38 30.18 -7.97 -18.93
CA ARG A 38 30.47 -9.15 -18.12
C ARG A 38 29.48 -10.27 -18.40
N VAL A 39 28.18 -9.97 -18.30
CA VAL A 39 27.09 -10.91 -18.52
C VAL A 39 27.08 -11.44 -19.95
N ALA A 40 27.36 -10.60 -20.96
CA ALA A 40 27.47 -11.07 -22.34
C ALA A 40 28.72 -11.91 -22.60
N LYS A 41 29.85 -11.60 -21.97
CA LYS A 41 31.06 -12.44 -22.06
C LYS A 41 30.81 -13.83 -21.47
N GLU A 42 30.17 -13.91 -20.31
CA GLU A 42 29.80 -15.18 -19.67
C GLU A 42 28.85 -16.03 -20.53
N ASN A 43 27.98 -15.38 -21.30
CA ASN A 43 27.00 -16.05 -22.17
C ASN A 43 27.47 -16.21 -23.63
N GLY A 44 28.72 -15.87 -23.96
CA GLY A 44 29.25 -15.96 -25.33
C GLY A 44 28.57 -15.03 -26.34
N MET A 45 28.03 -13.89 -25.87
CA MET A 45 27.25 -12.94 -26.67
C MET A 45 27.92 -11.57 -26.83
N LEU A 46 29.20 -11.44 -26.48
CA LEU A 46 29.91 -10.16 -26.50
C LEU A 46 29.83 -9.47 -27.88
N ASP A 47 30.02 -10.23 -28.97
CA ASP A 47 29.96 -9.69 -30.34
C ASP A 47 28.60 -9.08 -30.70
N ARG A 48 27.51 -9.52 -30.06
CA ARG A 48 26.16 -9.00 -30.33
C ARG A 48 25.88 -7.67 -29.65
N ILE A 49 26.66 -7.30 -28.64
CA ILE A 49 26.47 -6.08 -27.85
C ILE A 49 27.63 -5.09 -27.97
N ALA A 50 28.84 -5.53 -28.38
CA ALA A 50 30.09 -4.77 -28.33
C ALA A 50 30.10 -3.43 -29.11
N TYR A 51 29.04 -3.11 -29.83
CA TYR A 51 28.89 -1.87 -30.61
C TYR A 51 27.51 -1.21 -30.46
N ARG A 52 26.69 -1.68 -29.51
CA ARG A 52 25.33 -1.18 -29.29
C ARG A 52 25.37 0.04 -28.37
N THR A 53 25.07 1.21 -28.92
CA THR A 53 24.99 2.49 -28.17
C THR A 53 23.56 2.91 -27.85
N ASP A 54 22.58 2.12 -28.27
CA ASP A 54 21.14 2.36 -28.14
C ASP A 54 20.51 1.65 -26.93
N LEU A 55 21.32 0.96 -26.12
CA LEU A 55 20.86 0.15 -25.00
C LEU A 55 20.85 0.89 -23.67
N GLU A 56 21.60 1.98 -23.56
CA GLU A 56 21.61 2.83 -22.39
C GLU A 56 21.87 4.28 -22.77
N TYR A 57 21.34 5.20 -21.97
CA TYR A 57 21.69 6.60 -22.05
C TYR A 57 21.65 7.25 -20.68
N ARG A 58 22.39 8.34 -20.58
CA ARG A 58 22.43 9.21 -19.40
C ARG A 58 22.18 10.64 -19.87
N TYR A 59 21.29 11.34 -19.18
CA TYR A 59 21.08 12.76 -19.39
C TYR A 59 21.02 13.50 -18.06
N MET A 60 21.29 14.80 -18.11
CA MET A 60 21.19 15.68 -16.95
C MET A 60 20.48 16.95 -17.38
N ILE A 61 19.42 17.31 -16.68
CA ILE A 61 18.75 18.59 -16.90
C ILE A 61 19.32 19.58 -15.87
N PRO A 62 20.12 20.56 -16.30
CA PRO A 62 20.59 21.60 -15.40
C PRO A 62 19.40 22.45 -14.94
N GLY A 63 19.40 22.82 -13.66
CA GLY A 63 18.45 23.78 -13.13
C GLY A 63 18.73 25.18 -13.68
N LEU A 64 17.70 26.04 -13.73
CA LEU A 64 17.82 27.42 -14.22
C LEU A 64 18.73 28.31 -13.33
N ALA A 65 19.10 27.86 -12.14
CA ALA A 65 19.95 28.61 -11.21
C ALA A 65 21.42 28.19 -11.30
N GLN A 66 22.33 29.16 -11.40
CA GLN A 66 23.78 28.96 -11.51
C GLN A 66 24.42 28.25 -10.30
N ARG A 67 23.83 28.36 -9.10
CA ARG A 67 24.24 27.65 -7.87
C ARG A 67 23.00 27.29 -7.05
N ASN A 68 23.01 26.11 -6.43
CA ASN A 68 21.98 25.59 -5.53
C ASN A 68 20.57 25.38 -6.13
N GLY A 69 20.39 25.42 -7.46
CA GLY A 69 19.11 25.03 -8.08
C GLY A 69 18.86 23.52 -8.02
N SER A 70 17.57 23.12 -8.11
CA SER A 70 17.20 21.71 -8.32
C SER A 70 17.74 21.24 -9.67
N VAL A 71 18.52 20.16 -9.65
CA VAL A 71 19.10 19.50 -10.82
C VAL A 71 18.70 18.04 -10.73
N TYR A 72 18.39 17.41 -11.85
CA TYR A 72 18.31 15.96 -11.87
C TYR A 72 19.11 15.38 -13.01
N SER A 73 19.73 14.25 -12.71
CA SER A 73 20.28 13.38 -13.72
C SER A 73 19.46 12.11 -13.78
N ALA A 74 19.52 11.43 -14.91
CA ALA A 74 18.74 10.25 -15.15
C ALA A 74 19.55 9.29 -16.01
N VAL A 75 19.40 8.01 -15.70
CA VAL A 75 20.02 6.90 -16.41
C VAL A 75 18.90 5.96 -16.79
N ALA A 76 18.83 5.57 -18.06
CA ALA A 76 17.89 4.54 -18.47
C ALA A 76 18.55 3.56 -19.42
N PHE A 77 18.23 2.29 -19.22
CA PHE A 77 18.93 1.19 -19.86
C PHE A 77 18.03 -0.04 -20.02
N VAL A 78 18.22 -0.77 -21.12
CA VAL A 78 17.69 -2.13 -21.28
C VAL A 78 18.39 -3.02 -20.27
N SER A 79 17.67 -3.95 -19.65
CA SER A 79 18.25 -4.92 -18.71
C SER A 79 19.53 -5.55 -19.28
N PRO A 80 20.65 -5.59 -18.53
CA PRO A 80 21.88 -6.28 -18.95
C PRO A 80 21.69 -7.80 -19.07
N LEU A 81 20.60 -8.34 -18.51
CA LEU A 81 20.22 -9.75 -18.60
C LEU A 81 19.43 -10.10 -19.88
N GLU A 82 19.09 -9.10 -20.72
CA GLU A 82 18.33 -9.29 -21.96
C GLU A 82 19.29 -9.40 -23.16
N PHE A 83 19.16 -10.49 -23.92
CA PHE A 83 20.01 -10.75 -25.09
C PHE A 83 19.25 -10.90 -26.40
N GLU A 84 17.94 -11.15 -26.33
CA GLU A 84 17.05 -11.12 -27.50
C GLU A 84 16.69 -9.67 -27.83
N LEU A 85 17.67 -8.96 -28.37
CA LEU A 85 17.55 -7.53 -28.67
C LEU A 85 17.07 -7.32 -30.11
N PRO A 86 16.15 -6.38 -30.37
CA PRO A 86 15.83 -5.96 -31.72
C PRO A 86 17.04 -5.25 -32.33
N GLU A 87 17.03 -5.12 -33.67
CA GLU A 87 18.09 -4.44 -34.43
C GLU A 87 18.34 -3.01 -33.91
N ARG A 88 17.28 -2.33 -33.46
CA ARG A 88 17.36 -1.01 -32.84
C ARG A 88 16.40 -0.90 -31.66
N VAL A 89 16.89 -0.36 -30.55
CA VAL A 89 16.13 0.01 -29.37
C VAL A 89 15.94 1.53 -29.36
N VAL A 90 14.74 1.97 -28.98
CA VAL A 90 14.45 3.38 -28.77
C VAL A 90 14.01 3.56 -27.33
N ILE A 91 14.82 4.27 -26.55
CA ILE A 91 14.47 4.67 -25.20
C ILE A 91 14.11 6.15 -25.22
N ALA A 92 12.92 6.49 -24.73
CA ALA A 92 12.47 7.87 -24.66
C ALA A 92 13.36 8.67 -23.71
N GLU A 93 13.98 9.73 -24.21
CA GLU A 93 14.98 10.51 -23.45
C GLU A 93 14.40 11.10 -22.17
N ARG A 94 13.16 11.62 -22.22
CA ARG A 94 12.46 12.16 -21.05
C ARG A 94 11.61 11.11 -20.37
N PHE A 95 11.68 11.08 -19.04
CA PHE A 95 10.81 10.24 -18.24
C PHE A 95 9.39 10.80 -18.24
N HIS A 96 8.43 9.91 -18.49
CA HIS A 96 7.00 10.20 -18.42
C HIS A 96 6.49 9.99 -16.99
N ALA A 97 5.29 10.47 -16.70
CA ALA A 97 4.62 10.19 -15.43
C ALA A 97 4.55 8.67 -15.17
N ALA A 98 4.76 8.26 -13.92
CA ALA A 98 4.76 6.86 -13.47
C ALA A 98 5.67 5.92 -14.29
N SER A 99 6.86 6.37 -14.69
CA SER A 99 7.81 5.58 -15.48
C SER A 99 9.13 5.26 -14.78
N VAL A 100 9.50 6.00 -13.73
CA VAL A 100 10.76 5.81 -13.00
C VAL A 100 10.66 4.58 -12.09
N ASP A 101 11.62 3.66 -12.25
CA ASP A 101 11.73 2.42 -11.48
C ASP A 101 12.50 2.63 -10.17
N VAL A 102 13.55 3.45 -10.20
CA VAL A 102 14.41 3.70 -9.04
C VAL A 102 14.72 5.20 -8.93
N MET A 103 14.64 5.73 -7.72
CA MET A 103 15.10 7.08 -7.40
C MET A 103 16.25 7.01 -6.39
N VAL A 104 17.37 7.68 -6.68
CA VAL A 104 18.50 7.85 -5.76
C VAL A 104 18.64 9.33 -5.46
N ALA A 105 18.01 9.78 -4.37
CA ALA A 105 17.96 11.19 -4.02
C ALA A 105 19.05 11.55 -3.02
N GLN A 106 19.82 12.60 -3.32
CA GLN A 106 20.86 13.12 -2.43
C GLN A 106 20.30 13.99 -1.30
N GLU A 107 19.03 14.36 -1.38
CA GLU A 107 18.34 15.25 -0.44
C GLU A 107 16.85 14.89 -0.38
N LEU A 108 16.28 14.96 0.83
CA LEU A 108 14.92 14.54 1.14
C LEU A 108 13.84 15.42 0.50
N ALA A 109 14.01 16.74 0.51
CA ALA A 109 13.06 17.69 -0.06
C ALA A 109 12.99 17.57 -1.59
N GLU A 110 14.13 17.34 -2.25
CA GLU A 110 14.14 17.02 -3.69
C GLU A 110 13.45 15.68 -3.96
N ALA A 111 13.68 14.66 -3.13
CA ALA A 111 12.97 13.39 -3.24
C ALA A 111 11.45 13.57 -3.20
N VAL A 112 10.94 14.33 -2.23
CA VAL A 112 9.51 14.64 -2.10
C VAL A 112 9.00 15.43 -3.29
N ARG A 113 9.78 16.39 -3.81
CA ARG A 113 9.42 17.19 -4.99
C ARG A 113 9.19 16.31 -6.22
N PHE A 114 10.12 15.40 -6.51
CA PHE A 114 10.02 14.52 -7.68
C PHE A 114 8.93 13.45 -7.54
N VAL A 115 8.62 13.04 -6.30
CA VAL A 115 7.42 12.24 -6.03
C VAL A 115 6.14 13.05 -6.28
N GLY A 116 6.12 14.34 -5.88
CA GLY A 116 5.04 15.27 -6.20
C GLY A 116 4.83 15.51 -7.69
N ASP A 117 5.91 15.48 -8.49
CA ASP A 117 5.87 15.59 -9.95
C ASP A 117 5.29 14.31 -10.63
N GLY A 118 5.07 13.23 -9.87
CA GLY A 118 4.38 12.02 -10.34
C GLY A 118 5.19 11.16 -11.31
N LEU A 119 6.52 11.27 -11.31
CA LEU A 119 7.39 10.52 -12.24
C LEU A 119 7.63 9.06 -11.82
N LEU A 120 7.53 8.76 -10.53
CA LEU A 120 7.82 7.44 -9.96
C LEU A 120 6.66 6.46 -10.15
N LYS A 121 6.99 5.20 -10.46
CA LYS A 121 6.02 4.10 -10.41
C LYS A 121 5.59 3.81 -8.97
N ALA A 122 4.39 3.25 -8.81
CA ALA A 122 3.88 2.87 -7.48
C ALA A 122 4.71 1.74 -6.82
N ASP A 123 5.36 0.88 -7.62
CA ASP A 123 6.26 -0.19 -7.18
C ASP A 123 7.75 0.21 -7.20
N SER A 124 8.04 1.51 -7.39
CA SER A 124 9.41 2.03 -7.46
C SER A 124 10.17 1.88 -6.14
N THR A 125 11.50 1.81 -6.25
CA THR A 125 12.41 1.87 -5.10
C THR A 125 13.00 3.28 -4.96
N ALA A 126 12.87 3.91 -3.80
CA ALA A 126 13.50 5.18 -3.49
C ALA A 126 14.58 4.99 -2.42
N ILE A 127 15.83 5.28 -2.79
CA ILE A 127 16.98 5.38 -1.89
C ILE A 127 17.23 6.85 -1.65
N VAL A 128 17.08 7.31 -0.41
CA VAL A 128 17.04 8.73 -0.11
C VAL A 128 18.01 9.04 1.02
N ASN A 129 18.87 10.03 0.78
CA ASN A 129 19.66 10.61 1.84
C ASN A 129 18.76 11.44 2.78
N GLU A 130 18.60 10.98 4.02
CA GLU A 130 17.78 11.66 5.04
C GLU A 130 18.50 12.87 5.67
N HIS A 131 19.80 13.03 5.39
CA HIS A 131 20.54 14.19 5.88
C HIS A 131 19.94 15.49 5.35
N ARG A 132 19.61 16.40 6.27
CA ARG A 132 18.93 17.64 5.93
C ARG A 132 19.91 18.67 5.39
N PHE A 133 19.83 18.94 4.09
CA PHE A 133 20.47 20.11 3.49
C PHE A 133 19.41 21.12 3.08
N LEU A 134 19.39 22.30 3.70
CA LEU A 134 18.46 23.35 3.30
C LEU A 134 18.65 23.70 1.81
N THR A 135 17.67 23.33 1.00
CA THR A 135 17.62 23.61 -0.44
C THR A 135 17.51 25.12 -0.69
N THR A 136 17.74 25.59 -1.92
CA THR A 136 17.58 27.03 -2.24
C THR A 136 16.18 27.51 -1.97
N VAL A 137 15.18 26.67 -2.28
CA VAL A 137 13.77 27.00 -2.00
C VAL A 137 13.59 27.18 -0.50
N GLU A 138 14.13 26.29 0.34
CA GLU A 138 14.07 26.40 1.81
C GLU A 138 14.90 27.56 2.40
N LYS A 139 15.96 28.02 1.70
CA LYS A 139 16.78 29.18 2.09
C LYS A 139 16.15 30.51 1.70
N MET A 140 15.12 30.53 0.86
CA MET A 140 14.43 31.76 0.48
C MET A 140 13.65 32.33 1.68
N PRO A 141 13.68 33.65 1.92
CA PRO A 141 13.01 34.28 3.06
C PRO A 141 11.49 34.02 3.16
N ILE A 142 10.86 33.68 2.03
CA ILE A 142 9.42 33.35 1.89
C ILE A 142 9.09 31.91 2.33
N THR A 143 10.06 31.01 2.34
CA THR A 143 9.87 29.57 2.58
C THR A 143 10.19 29.22 4.03
N LYS A 144 9.51 29.87 4.98
CA LYS A 144 9.72 29.59 6.42
C LYS A 144 8.94 28.38 6.95
N ASN A 145 8.08 27.78 6.14
CA ASN A 145 7.40 26.51 6.47
C ASN A 145 8.19 25.34 5.89
N LEU A 146 9.21 24.91 6.62
CA LEU A 146 9.90 23.68 6.29
C LEU A 146 8.97 22.50 6.61
N ILE A 147 8.70 21.63 5.65
CA ILE A 147 8.00 20.37 5.93
C ILE A 147 8.89 19.58 6.91
N PRO A 148 8.40 19.15 8.08
CA PRO A 148 9.19 18.35 9.00
C PRO A 148 9.76 17.10 8.31
N ILE A 149 10.98 16.70 8.66
CA ILE A 149 11.67 15.52 8.09
C ILE A 149 10.76 14.29 8.16
N ASP A 150 10.13 14.06 9.32
CA ASP A 150 9.24 12.92 9.52
C ASP A 150 8.02 12.93 8.59
N GLU A 151 7.47 14.11 8.28
CA GLU A 151 6.37 14.23 7.32
C GLU A 151 6.83 13.95 5.89
N GLN A 152 8.04 14.42 5.52
CA GLN A 152 8.64 14.13 4.22
C GLN A 152 8.89 12.63 4.04
N ILE A 153 9.48 11.97 5.05
CA ILE A 153 9.70 10.53 5.07
C ILE A 153 8.37 9.77 4.97
N ALA A 154 7.34 10.21 5.72
CA ALA A 154 6.02 9.58 5.69
C ALA A 154 5.36 9.67 4.30
N VAL A 155 5.53 10.79 3.60
CA VAL A 155 5.06 10.96 2.21
C VAL A 155 5.78 9.99 1.28
N LEU A 156 7.12 9.90 1.38
CA LEU A 156 7.91 8.99 0.56
C LEU A 156 7.50 7.53 0.79
N LYS A 157 7.44 7.08 2.05
CA LYS A 157 7.00 5.73 2.43
C LYS A 157 5.59 5.38 1.94
N ARG A 158 4.71 6.37 1.77
CA ARG A 158 3.34 6.17 1.27
C ARG A 158 3.26 6.04 -0.25
N LEU A 159 4.16 6.70 -0.97
CA LEU A 159 4.02 6.91 -2.43
C LEU A 159 4.95 6.05 -3.28
N VAL A 160 5.99 5.46 -2.70
CA VAL A 160 6.92 4.54 -3.38
C VAL A 160 6.73 3.11 -2.90
N GLY A 161 7.02 2.12 -3.74
CA GLY A 161 6.86 0.71 -3.40
C GLY A 161 7.85 0.26 -2.32
N ARG A 162 9.07 0.81 -2.36
CA ARG A 162 10.11 0.52 -1.37
C ARG A 162 10.92 1.77 -1.03
N TYR A 163 10.90 2.17 0.23
CA TYR A 163 11.68 3.29 0.74
C TYR A 163 12.90 2.81 1.54
N LEU A 164 14.09 3.30 1.19
CA LEU A 164 15.36 3.04 1.87
C LEU A 164 15.99 4.39 2.23
N GLY A 165 15.69 4.87 3.42
CA GLY A 165 16.27 6.09 3.97
C GLY A 165 17.59 5.82 4.69
N ILE A 166 18.61 6.63 4.41
CA ILE A 166 19.92 6.59 5.08
C ILE A 166 20.39 8.03 5.32
N ASP A 167 20.89 8.36 6.51
CA ASP A 167 21.69 9.58 6.68
C ASP A 167 23.14 9.31 6.22
N ALA A 168 23.38 9.45 4.91
CA ALA A 168 24.65 9.07 4.29
C ALA A 168 25.78 10.04 4.67
N HIS A 169 25.42 11.25 5.10
CA HIS A 169 26.36 12.24 5.57
C HIS A 169 26.90 11.88 6.96
N GLU A 170 26.01 11.65 7.92
CA GLU A 170 26.39 11.20 9.28
C GLU A 170 27.08 9.84 9.22
N LEU A 171 26.65 8.95 8.33
CA LEU A 171 27.29 7.65 8.15
C LEU A 171 28.74 7.78 7.66
N ALA A 172 29.04 8.73 6.78
CA ALA A 172 30.41 9.03 6.36
C ALA A 172 31.25 9.55 7.52
N LEU A 173 30.72 10.51 8.29
CA LEU A 173 31.41 11.10 9.44
C LEU A 173 31.70 10.06 10.54
N ALA A 174 30.74 9.18 10.83
CA ALA A 174 30.87 8.12 11.82
C ALA A 174 32.01 7.12 11.48
N HIS A 175 32.37 7.00 10.20
CA HIS A 175 33.48 6.17 9.73
C HIS A 175 34.76 6.98 9.49
N GLY A 176 34.84 8.23 9.97
CA GLY A 176 36.02 9.09 9.81
C GLY A 176 36.22 9.62 8.39
N MET A 177 35.20 9.51 7.53
CA MET A 177 35.25 9.95 6.14
C MET A 177 34.69 11.36 5.97
N LYS A 178 35.04 12.00 4.84
CA LYS A 178 34.48 13.31 4.48
C LYS A 178 33.02 13.16 3.97
N PRO A 179 32.13 14.13 4.26
CA PRO A 179 30.77 14.17 3.73
C PRO A 179 30.59 13.99 2.23
N VAL A 180 31.60 14.34 1.42
CA VAL A 180 31.56 14.19 -0.05
C VAL A 180 31.36 12.72 -0.48
N TYR A 181 31.73 11.76 0.37
CA TYR A 181 31.57 10.33 0.13
C TYR A 181 30.14 9.81 0.37
N ALA A 182 29.23 10.66 0.86
CA ALA A 182 27.81 10.33 0.98
C ALA A 182 27.20 9.84 -0.34
N ASN A 183 27.67 10.37 -1.48
CA ASN A 183 27.23 9.95 -2.81
C ASN A 183 27.58 8.49 -3.11
N THR A 184 28.75 8.06 -2.67
CA THR A 184 29.27 6.72 -2.90
C THR A 184 28.67 5.72 -1.91
N ILE A 185 28.36 6.17 -0.69
CA ILE A 185 27.50 5.44 0.25
C ILE A 185 26.11 5.18 -0.37
N LEU A 186 25.49 6.18 -1.02
CA LEU A 186 24.20 5.97 -1.71
C LEU A 186 24.31 4.99 -2.89
N LEU A 187 25.43 4.95 -3.61
CA LEU A 187 25.70 3.92 -4.63
C LEU A 187 25.82 2.52 -4.01
N GLY A 188 26.50 2.39 -2.88
CA GLY A 188 26.56 1.15 -2.10
C GLY A 188 25.19 0.69 -1.65
N ALA A 189 24.36 1.62 -1.16
CA ALA A 189 22.99 1.37 -0.77
C ALA A 189 22.12 0.91 -1.96
N LEU A 190 22.31 1.51 -3.14
CA LEU A 190 21.66 1.09 -4.38
C LEU A 190 22.04 -0.35 -4.76
N ALA A 191 23.32 -0.69 -4.76
CA ALA A 191 23.79 -2.03 -5.08
C ALA A 191 23.22 -3.08 -4.11
N ALA A 192 23.19 -2.80 -2.80
CA ALA A 192 22.61 -3.71 -1.81
C ALA A 192 21.08 -3.83 -1.89
N SER A 193 20.39 -2.85 -2.48
CA SER A 193 18.93 -2.85 -2.57
C SER A 193 18.39 -3.93 -3.50
N ASN A 194 19.20 -4.43 -4.44
CA ASN A 194 18.79 -5.29 -5.57
C ASN A 194 17.66 -4.69 -6.42
N ALA A 195 17.52 -3.36 -6.43
CA ALA A 195 16.52 -2.68 -7.25
C ALA A 195 16.87 -2.68 -8.75
N LEU A 196 18.15 -2.91 -9.08
CA LEU A 196 18.68 -2.99 -10.43
C LEU A 196 19.41 -4.33 -10.63
N PRO A 197 19.36 -4.90 -11.84
CA PRO A 197 20.08 -6.13 -12.19
C PRO A 197 21.56 -5.84 -12.47
N ILE A 198 22.27 -5.28 -11.49
CA ILE A 198 23.68 -4.92 -11.60
C ILE A 198 24.40 -5.53 -10.40
N SER A 199 25.43 -6.32 -10.66
CA SER A 199 26.23 -6.94 -9.61
C SER A 199 27.02 -5.90 -8.82
N LYS A 200 27.32 -6.23 -7.56
CA LYS A 200 28.16 -5.41 -6.69
C LYS A 200 29.52 -5.10 -7.35
N ASP A 201 30.12 -6.10 -7.98
CA ASP A 201 31.44 -5.98 -8.61
C ASP A 201 31.42 -5.01 -9.79
N SER A 202 30.31 -4.89 -10.53
CA SER A 202 30.20 -3.88 -11.59
C SER A 202 30.18 -2.44 -11.07
N TYR A 203 29.64 -2.22 -9.87
CA TYR A 203 29.75 -0.91 -9.22
C TYR A 203 31.17 -0.62 -8.76
N ILE A 204 31.86 -1.62 -8.20
CA ILE A 204 33.26 -1.50 -7.76
C ILE A 204 34.15 -1.17 -8.96
N ASP A 205 34.07 -1.95 -10.03
CA ASP A 205 34.84 -1.71 -11.25
C ASP A 205 34.54 -0.31 -11.83
N ALA A 206 33.28 0.13 -11.82
CA ALA A 206 32.91 1.48 -12.28
C ALA A 206 33.51 2.61 -11.40
N ILE A 207 33.70 2.37 -10.11
CA ILE A 207 34.36 3.31 -9.19
C ILE A 207 35.86 3.32 -9.47
N GLU A 208 36.49 2.16 -9.68
CA GLU A 208 37.90 2.01 -10.01
C GLU A 208 38.26 2.63 -11.38
N GLU A 209 37.36 2.57 -12.37
CA GLU A 209 37.53 3.27 -13.65
C GLU A 209 37.46 4.80 -13.51
N ARG A 210 36.68 5.28 -12.53
CA ARG A 210 36.39 6.71 -12.37
C ARG A 210 37.41 7.45 -11.52
N PHE A 211 37.92 6.80 -10.48
CA PHE A 211 38.80 7.39 -9.48
C PHE A 211 40.13 6.67 -9.42
N SER A 212 41.17 7.34 -8.92
CA SER A 212 42.51 6.74 -8.79
C SER A 212 43.19 7.11 -7.48
N GLY A 213 44.16 6.27 -7.09
CA GLY A 213 44.92 6.44 -5.85
C GLY A 213 44.03 6.45 -4.61
N LYS A 214 44.42 7.24 -3.59
CA LYS A 214 43.68 7.29 -2.31
C LYS A 214 42.20 7.66 -2.44
N VAL A 215 41.82 8.47 -3.44
CA VAL A 215 40.42 8.84 -3.66
C VAL A 215 39.59 7.63 -4.12
N MET A 216 40.18 6.71 -4.88
CA MET A 216 39.55 5.45 -5.24
C MET A 216 39.34 4.59 -3.99
N ASP A 217 40.38 4.41 -3.19
CA ASP A 217 40.31 3.59 -1.95
C ASP A 217 39.22 4.10 -1.00
N ASP A 218 39.17 5.43 -0.76
CA ASP A 218 38.14 6.06 0.07
C ASP A 218 36.73 5.86 -0.55
N ASN A 219 36.57 5.91 -1.87
CA ASN A 219 35.28 5.68 -2.52
C ASN A 219 34.84 4.21 -2.40
N ILE A 220 35.76 3.25 -2.54
CA ILE A 220 35.47 1.83 -2.35
C ILE A 220 35.05 1.56 -0.91
N GLU A 221 35.77 2.12 0.07
CA GLU A 221 35.38 2.02 1.48
C GLU A 221 33.98 2.63 1.72
N ALA A 222 33.71 3.82 1.18
CA ALA A 222 32.40 4.46 1.28
C ALA A 222 31.27 3.61 0.64
N PHE A 223 31.53 3.00 -0.51
CA PHE A 223 30.60 2.08 -1.17
C PHE A 223 30.28 0.88 -0.27
N GLU A 224 31.31 0.25 0.30
CA GLU A 224 31.15 -0.88 1.22
C GLU A 224 30.35 -0.52 2.47
N ILE A 225 30.57 0.68 3.02
CA ILE A 225 29.80 1.18 4.18
C ILE A 225 28.31 1.25 3.83
N GLY A 226 27.95 1.87 2.71
CA GLY A 226 26.56 1.96 2.26
C GLY A 226 25.93 0.59 1.97
N TYR A 227 26.69 -0.29 1.33
CA TYR A 227 26.26 -1.65 1.01
C TYR A 227 25.95 -2.45 2.28
N LYS A 228 26.89 -2.45 3.24
CA LYS A 228 26.74 -3.15 4.53
C LYS A 228 25.58 -2.57 5.34
N HIS A 229 25.41 -1.26 5.35
CA HIS A 229 24.32 -0.60 6.07
C HIS A 229 22.95 -1.08 5.58
N ILE A 230 22.71 -1.09 4.26
CA ILE A 230 21.46 -1.62 3.70
C ILE A 230 21.33 -3.12 3.93
N MET A 231 22.39 -3.91 3.78
CA MET A 231 22.32 -5.34 4.03
C MET A 231 21.93 -5.66 5.47
N MET A 232 22.50 -4.94 6.45
CA MET A 232 22.13 -5.05 7.86
C MET A 232 20.69 -4.57 8.09
N MET A 233 20.29 -3.44 7.51
CA MET A 233 18.93 -2.93 7.61
C MET A 233 17.91 -3.91 7.02
N MET A 234 18.17 -4.48 5.83
CA MET A 234 17.30 -5.48 5.20
C MET A 234 17.33 -6.81 5.94
N ARG A 235 18.44 -7.16 6.58
CA ARG A 235 18.52 -8.34 7.45
C ARG A 235 17.65 -8.12 8.68
N LYS A 236 17.76 -6.97 9.36
CA LYS A 236 16.87 -6.58 10.45
C LYS A 236 15.42 -6.55 10.01
N MET A 237 15.09 -5.91 8.88
CA MET A 237 13.74 -5.93 8.32
C MET A 237 13.27 -7.34 7.94
N ARG A 238 14.15 -8.27 7.54
CA ARG A 238 13.79 -9.67 7.26
C ARG A 238 13.71 -10.52 8.53
N GLU A 239 14.46 -10.18 9.56
CA GLU A 239 14.38 -10.77 10.90
C GLU A 239 13.11 -10.27 11.57
N GLU A 240 12.83 -8.97 11.53
CA GLU A 240 11.57 -8.32 11.89
C GLU A 240 10.42 -8.75 10.98
N VAL A 241 10.60 -9.12 9.71
CA VAL A 241 9.55 -9.71 8.85
C VAL A 241 9.45 -11.21 9.02
N ARG A 242 10.47 -11.89 9.55
CA ARG A 242 10.40 -13.30 9.97
C ARG A 242 9.72 -13.43 11.31
N GLU A 243 10.08 -12.56 12.25
CA GLU A 243 9.34 -12.20 13.45
C GLU A 243 7.95 -11.76 13.00
N VAL A 244 7.69 -10.66 12.27
CA VAL A 244 6.38 -10.23 11.63
C VAL A 244 5.70 -11.28 10.74
N SER A 245 6.32 -12.38 10.32
CA SER A 245 5.66 -13.52 9.66
C SER A 245 5.28 -14.63 10.63
N ALA A 246 6.02 -14.79 11.74
CA ALA A 246 5.57 -15.47 12.95
C ALA A 246 4.55 -14.60 13.74
N ASP A 247 4.68 -13.28 13.64
CA ASP A 247 3.98 -12.15 14.27
C ASP A 247 2.98 -11.54 13.27
N THR A 248 2.65 -12.21 12.18
CA THR A 248 1.32 -12.02 11.58
C THR A 248 0.29 -12.72 12.49
N MET A 249 0.77 -13.47 13.50
CA MET A 249 0.11 -13.71 14.78
C MET A 249 0.37 -12.60 15.83
N ASP A 250 0.69 -11.35 15.50
CA ASP A 250 0.88 -10.26 16.48
C ASP A 250 -0.33 -9.32 16.59
N ILE A 251 -1.50 -9.93 16.45
CA ILE A 251 -2.64 -9.53 17.29
C ILE A 251 -2.63 -10.40 18.56
N THR A 252 -1.81 -11.47 18.61
CA THR A 252 -1.83 -12.44 19.70
C THR A 252 -0.94 -12.06 20.88
N GLU A 253 0.14 -11.29 20.69
CA GLU A 253 1.01 -10.86 21.80
C GLU A 253 0.53 -9.56 22.49
N GLN A 254 -0.09 -8.62 21.77
CA GLN A 254 -0.69 -7.44 22.40
C GLN A 254 -1.74 -7.83 23.45
N SER A 255 -1.63 -7.26 24.64
CA SER A 255 -2.61 -7.54 25.69
C SER A 255 -3.98 -6.99 25.27
N MET A 256 -5.06 -7.66 25.67
CA MET A 256 -6.41 -7.15 25.42
C MET A 256 -6.58 -5.73 26.01
N GLU A 257 -5.88 -5.42 27.10
CA GLU A 257 -5.91 -4.11 27.75
C GLU A 257 -5.31 -2.99 26.90
N GLU A 258 -4.20 -3.25 26.19
CA GLU A 258 -3.60 -2.28 25.27
C GLU A 258 -4.50 -1.96 24.09
N ILE A 259 -5.14 -2.98 23.50
CA ILE A 259 -6.11 -2.81 22.41
C ILE A 259 -7.29 -1.97 22.90
N LEU A 260 -7.83 -2.29 24.08
CA LEU A 260 -8.92 -1.55 24.69
C LEU A 260 -8.54 -0.10 24.97
N TYR A 261 -7.37 0.16 25.55
CA TYR A 261 -6.90 1.51 25.84
C TYR A 261 -6.72 2.35 24.57
N ARG A 262 -6.04 1.79 23.56
CA ARG A 262 -5.82 2.45 22.26
C ARG A 262 -7.13 2.80 21.58
N ASN A 263 -8.05 1.83 21.49
CA ASN A 263 -9.32 2.03 20.81
C ASN A 263 -10.28 2.90 21.61
N HIS A 264 -10.27 2.82 22.95
CA HIS A 264 -11.00 3.76 23.80
C HIS A 264 -10.57 5.19 23.53
N ARG A 265 -9.26 5.48 23.54
CA ARG A 265 -8.74 6.82 23.24
C ARG A 265 -9.13 7.29 21.83
N ARG A 266 -9.02 6.41 20.84
CA ARG A 266 -9.41 6.68 19.44
C ARG A 266 -10.91 7.01 19.31
N VAL A 267 -11.78 6.22 19.92
CA VAL A 267 -13.23 6.45 19.92
C VAL A 267 -13.59 7.70 20.74
N MET A 268 -12.93 7.92 21.87
CA MET A 268 -13.14 9.09 22.73
C MET A 268 -12.84 10.40 21.97
N LEU A 269 -11.71 10.48 21.27
CA LEU A 269 -11.32 11.66 20.49
C LEU A 269 -12.19 11.88 19.25
N SER A 270 -12.85 10.83 18.75
CA SER A 270 -13.66 10.90 17.53
C SER A 270 -15.13 11.13 17.78
N ARG A 271 -15.71 10.42 18.76
CA ARG A 271 -17.15 10.30 19.03
C ARG A 271 -17.55 10.69 20.45
N GLY A 272 -16.58 10.78 21.37
CA GLY A 272 -16.79 11.20 22.75
C GLY A 272 -16.79 10.03 23.74
N LYS A 273 -16.82 10.39 25.03
CA LYS A 273 -16.64 9.45 26.15
C LYS A 273 -17.69 8.33 26.17
N ARG A 274 -18.97 8.67 25.94
CA ARG A 274 -20.09 7.70 25.97
C ARG A 274 -19.87 6.53 25.01
N ASP A 275 -19.42 6.80 23.79
CA ASP A 275 -19.18 5.76 22.78
C ASP A 275 -17.91 4.96 23.09
N ALA A 276 -16.87 5.60 23.65
CA ALA A 276 -15.66 4.92 24.06
C ALA A 276 -15.91 3.95 25.22
N ASP A 277 -16.71 4.36 26.21
CA ASP A 277 -17.07 3.52 27.35
C ASP A 277 -17.97 2.35 26.90
N ARG A 278 -18.93 2.60 25.99
CA ARG A 278 -19.76 1.56 25.38
C ARG A 278 -18.93 0.53 24.60
N TYR A 279 -17.87 0.96 23.91
CA TYR A 279 -16.93 0.06 23.23
C TYR A 279 -16.23 -0.87 24.23
N VAL A 280 -15.66 -0.33 25.31
CA VAL A 280 -14.98 -1.15 26.32
C VAL A 280 -15.94 -2.12 26.98
N GLU A 281 -17.16 -1.68 27.31
CA GLU A 281 -18.19 -2.54 27.91
C GLU A 281 -18.57 -3.69 26.98
N LEU A 282 -18.76 -3.43 25.68
CA LEU A 282 -19.10 -4.46 24.70
C LEU A 282 -18.01 -5.54 24.60
N ILE A 283 -16.75 -5.14 24.48
CA ILE A 283 -15.64 -6.11 24.35
C ILE A 283 -15.44 -6.89 25.66
N LYS A 284 -15.60 -6.26 26.83
CA LYS A 284 -15.55 -6.96 28.12
C LYS A 284 -16.68 -7.98 28.26
N ARG A 285 -17.91 -7.64 27.89
CA ARG A 285 -19.03 -8.59 27.85
C ARG A 285 -18.74 -9.76 26.93
N PHE A 286 -18.16 -9.49 25.75
CA PHE A 286 -17.80 -10.52 24.78
C PHE A 286 -16.72 -11.46 25.32
N ALA A 287 -15.66 -10.93 25.94
CA ALA A 287 -14.60 -11.72 26.56
C ALA A 287 -15.11 -12.54 27.78
N ASN A 288 -15.98 -11.97 28.60
CA ASN A 288 -16.51 -12.65 29.79
C ASN A 288 -17.47 -13.80 29.45
N ASN A 289 -18.37 -13.61 28.47
CA ASN A 289 -19.23 -14.69 27.99
C ASN A 289 -18.42 -15.87 27.45
N ASN A 290 -17.25 -15.58 26.85
CA ASN A 290 -16.36 -16.60 26.33
C ASN A 290 -15.61 -17.38 27.45
N LYS A 291 -15.31 -16.75 28.59
CA LYS A 291 -14.66 -17.40 29.74
C LYS A 291 -15.61 -18.24 30.59
N ASN A 292 -16.86 -17.81 30.76
CA ASN A 292 -17.83 -18.53 31.60
C ASN A 292 -18.34 -19.84 30.98
N SER A 293 -18.16 -20.03 29.67
CA SER A 293 -18.57 -21.23 28.93
C SER A 293 -17.48 -22.30 28.88
N SER A 294 -16.20 -21.94 29.05
CA SER A 294 -15.10 -22.89 29.17
C SER A 294 -14.94 -23.47 30.59
N SER A 295 -15.62 -22.89 31.59
CA SER A 295 -15.67 -23.37 32.97
C SER A 295 -16.87 -24.26 33.31
N SER A 296 -17.85 -24.42 32.41
CA SER A 296 -19.10 -25.15 32.66
C SER A 296 -19.10 -26.62 32.20
N ASP A 297 -18.00 -27.13 31.65
CA ASP A 297 -17.86 -28.57 31.31
C ASP A 297 -17.33 -29.43 32.48
N SER A 298 -17.26 -28.85 33.69
CA SER A 298 -16.93 -29.60 34.91
C SER A 298 -17.63 -29.03 36.15
N ASP A 299 -18.97 -29.06 36.19
CA ASP A 299 -19.69 -29.34 37.43
C ASP A 299 -21.19 -29.48 37.15
N ASN A 300 -21.66 -30.73 37.19
CA ASN A 300 -23.07 -31.03 37.31
C ASN A 300 -23.38 -31.08 38.80
N GLY A 301 -23.82 -29.94 39.36
CA GLY A 301 -24.18 -29.80 40.77
C GLY A 301 -25.22 -28.71 40.96
N ASN A 302 -26.43 -29.13 41.37
CA ASN A 302 -27.56 -28.32 41.80
C ASN A 302 -27.17 -27.02 42.54
N ASP A 303 -27.84 -25.91 42.23
CA ASP A 303 -28.75 -25.32 43.23
C ASP A 303 -29.72 -24.28 42.67
N ASN A 304 -30.96 -24.39 43.16
CA ASN A 304 -32.05 -23.45 42.95
C ASN A 304 -31.88 -22.22 43.86
N GLY A 305 -32.04 -21.01 43.31
CA GLY A 305 -32.04 -19.78 44.09
C GLY A 305 -32.74 -18.63 43.39
N SER A 306 -34.01 -18.44 43.72
CA SER A 306 -34.86 -17.30 43.33
C SER A 306 -34.37 -15.97 43.91
N GLY A 307 -34.33 -14.91 43.10
CA GLY A 307 -34.10 -13.54 43.55
C GLY A 307 -34.56 -12.49 42.54
N SER A 308 -35.72 -11.88 42.82
CA SER A 308 -36.34 -10.76 42.10
C SER A 308 -35.66 -9.43 42.42
N GLY A 309 -35.55 -8.50 41.45
CA GLY A 309 -35.15 -7.11 41.74
C GLY A 309 -34.76 -6.20 40.57
N ASN A 310 -35.77 -5.64 39.90
CA ASN A 310 -35.92 -4.28 39.35
C ASN A 310 -35.02 -3.69 38.23
N ASP A 311 -35.72 -3.37 37.14
CA ASP A 311 -35.40 -2.50 36.01
C ASP A 311 -35.07 -1.04 36.37
N VAL A 312 -34.14 -0.44 35.62
CA VAL A 312 -34.14 0.99 35.26
C VAL A 312 -33.70 1.18 33.79
N GLY A 313 -34.69 1.31 32.89
CA GLY A 313 -34.85 2.46 31.98
C GLY A 313 -33.85 2.77 30.85
N SER A 314 -34.04 2.11 29.70
CA SER A 314 -34.18 2.68 28.33
C SER A 314 -33.09 3.64 27.78
N SER A 315 -32.48 3.47 26.60
CA SER A 315 -33.09 3.19 25.30
C SER A 315 -32.03 2.84 24.24
N SER A 316 -32.30 1.76 23.49
CA SER A 316 -31.74 1.28 22.21
C SER A 316 -31.08 -0.11 22.31
N ASN A 317 -31.93 -1.13 22.46
CA ASN A 317 -31.62 -2.55 22.30
C ASN A 317 -31.12 -2.82 20.87
N ASN A 318 -29.80 -2.94 20.68
CA ASN A 318 -29.24 -3.52 19.46
C ASN A 318 -29.25 -5.05 19.59
N SER A 319 -30.24 -5.68 18.94
CA SER A 319 -30.48 -7.13 18.88
C SER A 319 -29.26 -7.99 18.50
N SER A 320 -28.23 -7.43 17.86
CA SER A 320 -27.08 -8.17 17.34
C SER A 320 -26.10 -8.67 18.42
N TYR A 321 -26.15 -8.12 19.63
CA TYR A 321 -25.16 -8.41 20.69
C TYR A 321 -25.70 -9.25 21.85
N ASN A 322 -26.97 -9.66 21.79
CA ASN A 322 -27.60 -10.41 22.87
C ASN A 322 -27.19 -11.89 22.87
N ASN A 323 -26.79 -12.44 21.71
CA ASN A 323 -26.37 -13.83 21.54
C ASN A 323 -24.93 -13.87 21.02
N LEU A 324 -23.98 -13.56 21.90
CA LEU A 324 -22.56 -13.63 21.55
C LEU A 324 -22.07 -15.09 21.64
N PRO A 325 -21.38 -15.61 20.62
CA PRO A 325 -20.93 -16.99 20.60
C PRO A 325 -19.90 -17.31 21.71
N THR A 326 -20.00 -18.51 22.26
CA THR A 326 -19.12 -19.08 23.31
C THR A 326 -18.04 -19.99 22.71
N SER A 327 -16.86 -20.10 23.32
CA SER A 327 -15.71 -20.91 22.84
C SER A 327 -15.03 -20.38 21.56
N ILE A 328 -14.73 -19.08 21.51
CA ILE A 328 -13.96 -18.44 20.44
C ILE A 328 -12.49 -18.26 20.87
N PRO A 329 -11.49 -18.44 19.98
CA PRO A 329 -10.10 -18.10 20.31
C PRO A 329 -9.93 -16.62 20.66
N ASP A 330 -9.13 -16.33 21.70
CA ASP A 330 -8.81 -14.96 22.12
C ASP A 330 -8.23 -14.12 20.97
N THR A 331 -7.53 -14.77 20.04
CA THR A 331 -6.97 -14.16 18.83
C THR A 331 -8.05 -13.50 17.96
N LEU A 332 -9.20 -14.15 17.81
CA LEU A 332 -10.33 -13.65 17.02
C LEU A 332 -11.07 -12.53 17.77
N ILE A 333 -11.19 -12.62 19.10
CA ILE A 333 -11.77 -11.54 19.92
C ILE A 333 -10.96 -10.26 19.76
N LYS A 334 -9.63 -10.35 19.81
CA LYS A 334 -8.74 -9.20 19.62
C LYS A 334 -8.88 -8.57 18.22
N ILE A 335 -9.00 -9.39 17.16
CA ILE A 335 -9.27 -8.92 15.79
C ILE A 335 -10.61 -8.17 15.73
N ILE A 336 -11.66 -8.74 16.31
CA ILE A 336 -13.00 -8.13 16.35
C ILE A 336 -12.96 -6.81 17.13
N ALA A 337 -12.26 -6.78 18.26
CA ALA A 337 -12.10 -5.58 19.08
C ALA A 337 -11.43 -4.44 18.30
N GLU A 338 -10.39 -4.74 17.52
CA GLU A 338 -9.74 -3.75 16.67
C GLU A 338 -10.66 -3.29 15.53
N GLY A 339 -11.35 -4.23 14.87
CA GLY A 339 -12.30 -3.94 13.80
C GLY A 339 -13.44 -3.02 14.25
N ILE A 340 -14.07 -3.31 15.40
CA ILE A 340 -15.13 -2.47 15.96
C ILE A 340 -14.60 -1.07 16.29
N GLY A 341 -13.43 -0.97 16.93
CA GLY A 341 -12.83 0.33 17.29
C GLY A 341 -12.60 1.23 16.07
N GLN A 342 -12.07 0.66 14.99
CA GLN A 342 -11.84 1.38 13.73
C GLN A 342 -13.14 1.83 13.05
N LEU A 343 -14.15 0.96 13.01
CA LEU A 343 -15.41 1.25 12.33
C LEU A 343 -16.28 2.25 13.10
N VAL A 344 -16.25 2.22 14.43
CA VAL A 344 -16.93 3.22 15.29
C VAL A 344 -16.30 4.61 15.12
N GLU A 345 -14.97 4.71 15.07
CA GLU A 345 -14.28 5.97 14.79
C GLU A 345 -14.70 6.54 13.42
N PHE A 346 -14.69 5.66 12.41
CA PHE A 346 -14.95 5.98 11.02
C PHE A 346 -16.40 6.43 10.81
N GLU A 347 -17.36 5.51 10.84
CA GLU A 347 -18.77 5.79 10.54
C GLU A 347 -19.71 5.72 11.74
N GLY A 348 -19.33 4.98 12.79
CA GLY A 348 -20.10 4.86 14.04
C GLY A 348 -20.70 3.46 14.24
N TRP A 349 -21.55 3.35 15.27
CA TRP A 349 -22.08 2.06 15.73
C TRP A 349 -22.85 1.27 14.67
N HIS A 350 -23.64 1.91 13.81
CA HIS A 350 -24.36 1.19 12.75
C HIS A 350 -23.44 0.35 11.84
N HIS A 351 -22.25 0.89 11.55
CA HIS A 351 -21.29 0.21 10.69
C HIS A 351 -20.60 -0.94 11.43
N ALA A 352 -20.27 -0.73 12.71
CA ALA A 352 -19.76 -1.79 13.58
C ALA A 352 -20.81 -2.90 13.85
N ASP A 353 -22.10 -2.56 13.96
CA ASP A 353 -23.20 -3.52 14.11
C ASP A 353 -23.32 -4.41 12.85
N ARG A 354 -23.17 -3.81 11.66
CA ARG A 354 -23.16 -4.55 10.39
C ARG A 354 -21.96 -5.48 10.30
N TYR A 355 -20.76 -4.97 10.59
CA TYR A 355 -19.54 -5.78 10.67
C TYR A 355 -19.71 -6.97 11.60
N MET A 356 -20.23 -6.74 12.80
CA MET A 356 -20.42 -7.81 13.78
C MET A 356 -21.39 -8.88 13.26
N ARG A 357 -22.53 -8.50 12.68
CA ARG A 357 -23.48 -9.46 12.09
C ARG A 357 -22.82 -10.33 11.02
N MET A 358 -22.05 -9.71 10.13
CA MET A 358 -21.37 -10.41 9.04
C MET A 358 -20.29 -11.38 9.55
N VAL A 359 -19.52 -10.96 10.57
CA VAL A 359 -18.51 -11.81 11.21
C VAL A 359 -19.17 -12.97 11.98
N LEU A 360 -20.25 -12.71 12.72
CA LEU A 360 -20.99 -13.74 13.45
C LEU A 360 -21.54 -14.82 12.51
N ASP A 361 -22.04 -14.45 11.34
CA ASP A 361 -22.48 -15.42 10.34
C ASP A 361 -21.33 -16.33 9.89
N ILE A 362 -20.14 -15.79 9.64
CA ILE A 362 -18.97 -16.61 9.26
C ILE A 362 -18.50 -17.49 10.42
N ILE A 363 -18.51 -16.98 11.66
CA ILE A 363 -18.18 -17.76 12.86
C ILE A 363 -19.09 -18.98 13.00
N SER A 364 -20.38 -18.86 12.66
CA SER A 364 -21.31 -20.01 12.70
C SER A 364 -20.93 -21.10 11.70
N ILE A 365 -20.52 -20.72 10.48
CA ILE A 365 -20.08 -21.66 9.44
C ILE A 365 -18.75 -22.31 9.82
N ASP A 366 -17.81 -21.53 10.35
CA ASP A 366 -16.49 -21.99 10.78
C ASP A 366 -16.58 -23.01 11.93
N ARG A 367 -17.60 -22.92 12.79
CA ARG A 367 -17.87 -23.95 13.82
C ARG A 367 -18.31 -25.28 13.24
N GLU A 368 -19.13 -25.24 12.18
CA GLU A 368 -19.70 -26.45 11.59
C GLU A 368 -18.73 -27.14 10.63
N LYS A 369 -17.89 -26.36 9.93
CA LYS A 369 -17.06 -26.83 8.81
C LYS A 369 -15.55 -26.67 9.02
N GLY A 370 -15.13 -25.87 9.99
CA GLY A 370 -13.73 -25.58 10.25
C GLY A 370 -13.03 -26.63 11.10
N ASP A 371 -11.73 -26.42 11.31
CA ASP A 371 -10.82 -27.26 12.09
C ASP A 371 -10.72 -26.85 13.57
N GLY A 372 -11.62 -25.96 14.04
CA GLY A 372 -11.58 -25.37 15.38
C GLY A 372 -10.56 -24.24 15.56
N THR A 373 -9.74 -23.92 14.55
CA THR A 373 -8.79 -22.80 14.60
C THR A 373 -9.42 -21.45 14.24
N PHE A 374 -10.65 -21.47 13.72
CA PHE A 374 -11.38 -20.31 13.22
C PHE A 374 -10.62 -19.51 12.15
N ARG A 375 -9.83 -20.19 11.31
CA ARG A 375 -8.97 -19.56 10.30
C ARG A 375 -9.76 -18.68 9.33
N LEU A 376 -10.90 -19.17 8.83
CA LEU A 376 -11.75 -18.40 7.93
C LEU A 376 -12.28 -17.13 8.62
N SER A 377 -12.81 -17.26 9.84
CA SER A 377 -13.34 -16.14 10.62
C SER A 377 -12.28 -15.09 10.91
N ARG A 378 -11.04 -15.50 11.23
CA ARG A 378 -9.90 -14.59 11.48
C ARG A 378 -9.55 -13.78 10.23
N ILE A 379 -9.36 -14.45 9.09
CA ILE A 379 -9.00 -13.80 7.82
C ILE A 379 -10.13 -12.85 7.40
N TYR A 380 -11.37 -13.33 7.42
CA TYR A 380 -12.54 -12.56 7.05
C TYR A 380 -12.75 -11.33 7.95
N ALA A 381 -12.75 -11.50 9.26
CA ALA A 381 -12.97 -10.41 10.22
C ALA A 381 -11.88 -9.33 10.12
N MET A 382 -10.63 -9.73 9.89
CA MET A 382 -9.51 -8.82 9.71
C MET A 382 -9.67 -7.98 8.43
N HIS A 383 -9.99 -8.63 7.30
CA HIS A 383 -10.04 -7.94 6.00
C HIS A 383 -11.30 -7.12 5.82
N LEU A 384 -12.43 -7.59 6.36
CA LEU A 384 -13.72 -6.90 6.28
C LEU A 384 -13.64 -5.51 6.94
N ALA A 385 -13.18 -5.42 8.19
CA ALA A 385 -13.07 -4.13 8.87
C ALA A 385 -11.96 -3.26 8.28
N GLY A 386 -10.76 -3.81 8.13
CA GLY A 386 -9.57 -3.03 7.79
C GLY A 386 -9.50 -2.54 6.33
N ARG A 387 -10.17 -3.23 5.39
CA ARG A 387 -9.99 -2.97 3.94
C ARG A 387 -11.28 -2.76 3.16
N LEU A 388 -12.34 -3.48 3.53
CA LEU A 388 -13.58 -3.48 2.75
C LEU A 388 -14.56 -2.43 3.25
N MET A 389 -14.81 -2.40 4.56
CA MET A 389 -15.79 -1.50 5.18
C MET A 389 -15.23 -0.12 5.53
N ARG A 390 -13.92 0.01 5.74
CA ARG A 390 -13.24 1.29 5.99
C ARG A 390 -12.60 1.79 4.71
N TRP A 391 -13.19 2.81 4.10
CA TRP A 391 -12.64 3.45 2.90
C TRP A 391 -12.41 4.94 3.15
N GLU A 392 -11.22 5.42 2.82
CA GLU A 392 -10.83 6.81 3.02
C GLU A 392 -11.33 7.68 1.88
N GLY A 393 -12.55 8.19 2.03
CA GLY A 393 -13.20 9.05 1.04
C GLY A 393 -12.91 10.54 1.20
N PRO A 394 -13.41 11.37 0.26
CA PRO A 394 -13.29 12.83 0.33
C PRO A 394 -13.79 13.44 1.64
N PHE A 395 -14.85 12.86 2.23
CA PHE A 395 -15.36 13.26 3.54
C PHE A 395 -14.35 13.02 4.68
N GLU A 396 -13.64 11.90 4.66
CA GLU A 396 -12.66 11.54 5.68
C GLU A 396 -11.36 12.33 5.48
N VAL A 397 -10.93 12.54 4.24
CA VAL A 397 -9.82 13.45 3.92
C VAL A 397 -10.12 14.87 4.43
N ALA A 398 -11.35 15.35 4.24
CA ALA A 398 -11.79 16.63 4.76
C ALA A 398 -11.80 16.69 6.29
N ARG A 399 -12.24 15.62 6.95
CA ARG A 399 -12.22 15.48 8.41
C ARG A 399 -10.80 15.52 8.97
N ILE A 400 -9.88 14.75 8.39
CA ILE A 400 -8.47 14.71 8.83
C ILE A 400 -7.82 16.09 8.65
N LYS A 401 -8.03 16.73 7.50
CA LYS A 401 -7.45 18.05 7.21
C LYS A 401 -8.06 19.18 8.04
N SER A 402 -9.36 19.11 8.37
CA SER A 402 -10.01 20.11 9.24
C SER A 402 -9.63 19.95 10.71
N ARG A 403 -9.48 18.71 11.22
CA ARG A 403 -9.10 18.44 12.62
C ARG A 403 -7.62 18.70 12.92
N LYS A 404 -6.72 18.64 11.94
CA LYS A 404 -5.32 19.06 12.12
C LYS A 404 -5.17 20.56 12.42
N ILE A 405 -6.23 21.36 12.21
CA ILE A 405 -6.31 22.79 12.51
C ILE A 405 -7.01 22.99 13.87
N ILE A 406 -6.43 22.41 14.92
CA ILE A 406 -6.77 22.74 16.31
C ILE A 406 -5.72 23.77 16.79
N PRO A 407 -6.08 24.73 17.68
CA PRO A 407 -5.51 26.09 17.75
C PRO A 407 -4.01 26.28 17.96
N ASP A 408 -3.23 25.22 18.17
CA ASP A 408 -1.78 25.31 18.36
C ASP A 408 -1.05 25.79 17.08
N THR A 409 -1.69 25.65 15.91
CA THR A 409 -1.18 26.20 14.63
C THR A 409 -1.55 27.67 14.38
N LEU A 410 -2.51 28.23 15.13
CA LEU A 410 -2.99 29.62 14.96
C LEU A 410 -2.43 30.60 16.00
N HIS A 411 -1.84 30.10 17.09
CA HIS A 411 -1.13 30.90 18.09
C HIS A 411 0.34 30.49 18.17
N TYR A 412 1.12 30.80 17.13
CA TYR A 412 2.57 30.86 17.29
C TYR A 412 2.93 32.12 18.07
N ARG A 413 2.80 32.06 19.40
CA ARG A 413 3.24 33.12 20.31
C ARG A 413 4.54 32.69 20.99
N GLY A 414 5.66 33.23 20.48
CA GLY A 414 6.93 33.29 21.20
C GLY A 414 8.00 32.30 20.72
N ALA A 415 8.89 32.76 19.83
CA ALA A 415 10.30 32.36 19.79
C ALA A 415 11.20 33.30 18.95
N TYR A 416 10.79 34.56 18.74
CA TYR A 416 11.66 35.59 18.16
C TYR A 416 11.64 36.83 19.05
N GLY A 417 12.85 37.34 19.30
CA GLY A 417 13.10 38.51 20.13
C GLY A 417 12.30 39.74 19.68
N LYS A 418 12.18 40.68 20.61
CA LYS A 418 11.56 41.99 20.46
C LYS A 418 11.80 42.61 19.07
N GLY A 419 10.71 42.86 18.35
CA GLY A 419 10.64 43.84 17.27
C GLY A 419 10.54 43.24 15.86
N LYS A 420 9.29 43.19 15.34
CA LYS A 420 8.81 43.32 13.94
C LYS A 420 7.80 42.22 13.54
N ASP A 421 6.56 42.69 13.43
CA ASP A 421 5.39 42.26 12.65
C ASP A 421 4.99 40.77 12.59
N ASP A 422 3.77 40.51 13.05
CA ASP A 422 3.05 39.22 13.00
C ASP A 422 3.02 38.65 11.57
N VAL A 423 3.81 37.62 11.29
CA VAL A 423 3.79 36.92 9.99
C VAL A 423 2.67 35.88 9.98
N ILE A 424 1.60 36.15 9.24
CA ILE A 424 0.48 35.22 9.02
C ILE A 424 0.93 34.16 8.01
N VAL A 425 1.05 32.92 8.48
CA VAL A 425 1.38 31.75 7.64
C VAL A 425 0.13 31.27 6.92
N LYS A 426 0.19 31.05 5.59
CA LYS A 426 -0.91 30.50 4.78
C LYS A 426 -0.78 28.97 4.65
N VAL A 427 -1.84 28.21 4.95
CA VAL A 427 -1.88 26.74 4.86
C VAL A 427 -2.86 26.35 3.76
N GLU A 428 -2.42 25.56 2.78
CA GLU A 428 -3.29 25.09 1.68
C GLU A 428 -3.48 23.57 1.71
N ALA A 429 -4.72 23.13 1.58
CA ALA A 429 -5.11 21.74 1.37
C ALA A 429 -5.25 21.45 -0.12
N LEU A 430 -4.31 20.67 -0.67
CA LEU A 430 -4.42 20.12 -2.02
C LEU A 430 -5.31 18.87 -2.02
N LEU A 431 -6.30 18.85 -2.91
CA LEU A 431 -7.24 17.76 -3.13
C LEU A 431 -7.25 17.41 -4.63
N GLN A 432 -7.09 16.13 -4.96
CA GLN A 432 -7.24 15.63 -6.34
C GLN A 432 -8.41 14.64 -6.40
N PRO A 433 -9.66 15.10 -6.27
CA PRO A 433 -10.79 14.19 -6.28
C PRO A 433 -11.03 13.66 -7.69
N ASN A 434 -11.13 12.34 -7.83
CA ASN A 434 -11.54 11.77 -9.11
C ASN A 434 -13.03 12.07 -9.39
N VAL A 435 -13.43 12.02 -10.65
CA VAL A 435 -14.85 12.23 -11.06
C VAL A 435 -15.79 11.29 -10.29
N GLU A 436 -15.38 10.03 -10.10
CA GLU A 436 -16.09 9.05 -9.28
C GLU A 436 -16.25 9.43 -7.82
N GLU A 437 -15.26 10.14 -7.25
CA GLU A 437 -15.33 10.63 -5.88
C GLU A 437 -16.26 11.84 -5.81
N MET A 438 -16.29 12.70 -6.84
CA MET A 438 -17.16 13.87 -6.91
C MET A 438 -18.64 13.50 -6.95
N TYR A 439 -19.07 12.67 -7.91
CA TYR A 439 -20.47 12.24 -7.95
C TYR A 439 -20.76 11.15 -6.90
N GLY A 440 -19.74 10.42 -6.46
CA GLY A 440 -19.85 9.37 -5.45
C GLY A 440 -20.33 9.87 -4.10
N MET A 441 -20.06 11.15 -3.78
CA MET A 441 -20.55 11.84 -2.57
C MET A 441 -22.06 12.14 -2.59
N VAL A 442 -22.69 12.15 -3.77
CA VAL A 442 -24.11 12.52 -3.93
C VAL A 442 -25.00 11.40 -3.38
N PRO A 443 -26.10 11.70 -2.67
CA PRO A 443 -27.05 10.68 -2.26
C PRO A 443 -27.63 9.91 -3.44
N LYS A 444 -27.68 8.57 -3.35
CA LYS A 444 -28.13 7.67 -4.41
C LYS A 444 -29.48 8.08 -5.01
N ARG A 445 -30.45 8.46 -4.17
CA ARG A 445 -31.77 8.93 -4.65
C ARG A 445 -31.69 10.18 -5.54
N ILE A 446 -30.84 11.13 -5.19
CA ILE A 446 -30.64 12.36 -5.96
C ILE A 446 -29.90 12.04 -7.25
N HIS A 447 -28.84 11.23 -7.16
CA HIS A 447 -28.12 10.74 -8.33
C HIS A 447 -29.04 10.04 -9.32
N ASP A 448 -29.88 9.11 -8.86
CA ASP A 448 -30.78 8.34 -9.72
C ASP A 448 -31.86 9.22 -10.33
N MET A 449 -32.38 10.20 -9.58
CA MET A 449 -33.29 11.22 -10.10
C MET A 449 -32.65 12.06 -11.20
N ILE A 450 -31.41 12.53 -11.00
CA ILE A 450 -30.69 13.32 -12.00
C ILE A 450 -30.37 12.48 -13.23
N CYS A 451 -29.97 11.22 -13.06
CA CYS A 451 -29.67 10.32 -14.18
C CYS A 451 -30.92 9.94 -14.97
N ARG A 452 -32.11 9.91 -14.35
CA ARG A 452 -33.38 9.74 -15.08
C ARG A 452 -33.69 10.93 -15.99
N LEU A 453 -33.39 12.14 -15.54
CA LEU A 453 -33.63 13.38 -16.29
C LEU A 453 -32.52 13.66 -17.31
N ILE A 454 -31.28 13.33 -16.97
CA ILE A 454 -30.08 13.56 -17.77
C ILE A 454 -29.19 12.31 -17.66
N PRO A 455 -29.42 11.28 -18.50
CA PRO A 455 -28.67 10.02 -18.46
C PRO A 455 -27.15 10.19 -18.64
N SER A 456 -26.76 11.23 -19.37
CA SER A 456 -25.36 11.57 -19.63
C SER A 456 -24.70 12.39 -18.52
N TRP A 457 -25.37 12.72 -17.41
CA TRP A 457 -24.83 13.62 -16.39
C TRP A 457 -23.49 13.16 -15.78
N PRO A 458 -23.30 11.87 -15.42
CA PRO A 458 -21.99 11.39 -14.96
C PRO A 458 -20.90 11.54 -16.02
N LYS A 459 -21.18 11.14 -17.27
CA LYS A 459 -20.26 11.28 -18.43
C LYS A 459 -20.01 12.74 -18.81
N TYR A 460 -20.94 13.64 -18.51
CA TYR A 460 -20.82 15.06 -18.76
C TYR A 460 -19.88 15.73 -17.76
N ILE A 461 -19.97 15.36 -16.47
CA ILE A 461 -19.01 15.78 -15.44
C ILE A 461 -17.61 15.28 -15.82
N GLU A 462 -17.51 14.04 -16.29
CA GLU A 462 -16.27 13.40 -16.74
C GLU A 462 -15.59 14.15 -17.91
N ARG A 463 -16.38 14.72 -18.85
CA ARG A 463 -15.84 15.43 -20.02
C ARG A 463 -15.55 16.92 -19.82
N LYS A 464 -16.24 17.61 -18.90
CA LYS A 464 -16.25 19.09 -18.88
C LYS A 464 -15.70 19.76 -17.61
N ARG A 465 -15.48 19.05 -16.50
CA ARG A 465 -15.22 19.70 -15.20
C ARG A 465 -13.96 19.28 -14.45
N TYR A 466 -13.19 18.32 -14.96
CA TYR A 466 -11.96 17.90 -14.31
C TYR A 466 -10.86 17.64 -15.33
N ASP A 467 -9.85 18.50 -15.35
CA ASP A 467 -8.64 18.41 -16.17
C ASP A 467 -7.51 17.66 -15.43
N GLY A 468 -7.82 16.96 -14.34
CA GLY A 468 -6.84 16.27 -13.50
C GLY A 468 -6.09 17.19 -12.53
N LYS A 469 -6.36 18.51 -12.52
CA LYS A 469 -5.58 19.43 -11.68
C LYS A 469 -5.98 19.35 -10.20
N PRO A 470 -5.01 19.42 -9.28
CA PRO A 470 -5.28 19.56 -7.86
C PRO A 470 -6.06 20.84 -7.55
N ILE A 471 -7.14 20.68 -6.77
CA ILE A 471 -7.90 21.76 -6.16
C ILE A 471 -7.17 22.18 -4.88
N SER A 472 -6.69 23.41 -4.81
CA SER A 472 -6.15 24.00 -3.57
C SER A 472 -7.25 24.70 -2.78
N ILE A 473 -7.32 24.42 -1.47
CA ILE A 473 -8.21 25.11 -0.53
C ILE A 473 -7.35 25.76 0.55
N ASP A 474 -7.41 27.09 0.63
CA ASP A 474 -6.73 27.86 1.68
C ASP A 474 -7.42 27.67 3.04
N LEU A 475 -6.76 26.94 3.93
CA LEU A 475 -7.21 26.64 5.29
C LEU A 475 -7.04 27.78 6.28
N THR A 476 -6.23 28.79 5.94
CA THR A 476 -6.03 29.98 6.78
C THR A 476 -7.07 31.06 6.54
N SER A 477 -7.74 30.99 5.39
CA SER A 477 -8.99 31.72 5.18
C SER A 477 -10.14 31.04 5.90
N ILE A 478 -10.96 31.84 6.60
CA ILE A 478 -12.26 31.42 7.15
C ILE A 478 -13.09 30.73 6.06
N GLY A 479 -13.05 31.24 4.82
CA GLY A 479 -13.81 30.68 3.71
C GLY A 479 -13.34 29.29 3.30
N GLY A 480 -12.04 29.01 3.26
CA GLY A 480 -11.55 27.68 2.89
C GLY A 480 -11.64 26.67 4.03
N TYR A 481 -11.44 27.10 5.29
CA TYR A 481 -11.80 26.27 6.45
C TYR A 481 -13.29 25.91 6.44
N ILE A 482 -14.19 26.88 6.21
CA ILE A 482 -15.64 26.61 6.11
C ILE A 482 -15.95 25.64 4.97
N LYS A 483 -15.28 25.72 3.82
CA LYS A 483 -15.47 24.75 2.72
C LYS A 483 -15.11 23.32 3.13
N LEU A 484 -13.96 23.12 3.76
CA LEU A 484 -13.51 21.80 4.23
C LEU A 484 -14.33 21.31 5.43
N TRP A 485 -14.70 22.21 6.33
CA TRP A 485 -15.59 21.93 7.45
C TRP A 485 -16.99 21.56 6.97
N LEU A 486 -17.56 22.27 5.99
CA LEU A 486 -18.85 21.97 5.40
C LEU A 486 -18.81 20.61 4.72
N LEU A 487 -17.76 20.34 3.93
CA LEU A 487 -17.55 19.04 3.29
C LEU A 487 -17.51 17.92 4.34
N TRP A 488 -16.74 18.09 5.42
CA TRP A 488 -16.75 17.15 6.55
C TRP A 488 -18.13 17.04 7.22
N LYS A 489 -18.84 18.15 7.45
CA LYS A 489 -20.17 18.13 8.07
C LYS A 489 -21.19 17.39 7.22
N LEU A 490 -21.05 17.41 5.89
CA LEU A 490 -21.88 16.62 4.97
C LEU A 490 -21.55 15.12 5.01
N SER A 491 -20.61 14.65 5.82
CA SER A 491 -20.33 13.22 6.04
C SER A 491 -21.56 12.41 6.51
N PHE A 492 -22.59 13.04 7.10
CA PHE A 492 -23.84 12.33 7.39
C PHE A 492 -24.56 11.81 6.12
N MET A 493 -24.27 12.41 4.95
CA MET A 493 -24.80 11.97 3.66
C MET A 493 -24.06 10.74 3.13
N HIS A 494 -22.87 10.43 3.67
CA HIS A 494 -22.02 9.34 3.22
C HIS A 494 -22.79 8.01 3.21
N LYS A 495 -23.54 7.68 4.27
CA LYS A 495 -24.38 6.46 4.36
C LYS A 495 -25.43 6.31 3.25
N HIS A 496 -25.79 7.42 2.60
CA HIS A 496 -26.74 7.43 1.50
C HIS A 496 -26.06 7.69 0.15
N SER A 497 -24.73 7.86 0.14
CA SER A 497 -23.98 8.24 -1.04
C SER A 497 -23.96 7.11 -2.07
N VAL A 498 -23.85 7.46 -3.36
CA VAL A 498 -23.71 6.48 -4.44
C VAL A 498 -22.53 5.56 -4.17
N ARG A 499 -21.41 6.13 -3.71
CA ARG A 499 -20.20 5.36 -3.42
C ARG A 499 -20.41 4.36 -2.30
N TYR A 500 -20.99 4.78 -1.18
CA TYR A 500 -21.25 3.87 -0.06
C TYR A 500 -22.13 2.69 -0.48
N ASN A 501 -23.17 2.93 -1.29
CA ASN A 501 -24.01 1.84 -1.79
C ASN A 501 -23.23 0.86 -2.66
N LYS A 502 -22.37 1.34 -3.57
CA LYS A 502 -21.52 0.48 -4.40
C LYS A 502 -20.53 -0.34 -3.57
N GLU A 503 -19.89 0.27 -2.58
CA GLU A 503 -18.94 -0.42 -1.70
C GLU A 503 -19.66 -1.48 -0.83
N MET A 504 -20.88 -1.19 -0.35
CA MET A 504 -21.67 -2.16 0.40
C MET A 504 -22.21 -3.30 -0.46
N GLU A 505 -22.61 -3.02 -1.70
CA GLU A 505 -22.98 -4.06 -2.67
C GLU A 505 -21.82 -5.03 -2.94
N PHE A 506 -20.60 -4.49 -3.07
CA PHE A 506 -19.39 -5.30 -3.17
C PHE A 506 -19.14 -6.14 -1.91
N VAL A 507 -19.22 -5.52 -0.73
CA VAL A 507 -19.04 -6.22 0.56
C VAL A 507 -20.05 -7.35 0.75
N GLU A 508 -21.31 -7.13 0.37
CA GLU A 508 -22.37 -8.13 0.42
C GLU A 508 -22.13 -9.25 -0.59
N HIS A 509 -21.69 -8.93 -1.81
CA HIS A 509 -21.30 -9.93 -2.81
C HIS A 509 -20.10 -10.77 -2.33
N PHE A 510 -19.02 -10.14 -1.87
CA PHE A 510 -17.85 -10.80 -1.29
C PHE A 510 -18.25 -11.78 -0.18
N THR A 511 -19.11 -11.33 0.73
CA THR A 511 -19.56 -12.14 1.85
C THR A 511 -20.37 -13.35 1.41
N ARG A 512 -21.28 -13.16 0.43
CA ARG A 512 -22.06 -14.26 -0.14
C ARG A 512 -21.15 -15.32 -0.75
N VAL A 513 -20.19 -14.90 -1.58
CA VAL A 513 -19.21 -15.80 -2.21
C VAL A 513 -18.44 -16.59 -1.17
N VAL A 514 -17.93 -15.94 -0.13
CA VAL A 514 -17.18 -16.63 0.93
C VAL A 514 -18.07 -17.64 1.68
N LYS A 515 -19.34 -17.30 1.96
CA LYS A 515 -20.29 -18.23 2.59
C LYS A 515 -20.59 -19.44 1.72
N ASP A 516 -20.91 -19.19 0.45
CA ASP A 516 -21.26 -20.25 -0.50
C ASP A 516 -20.08 -21.23 -0.69
N LEU A 517 -18.86 -20.70 -0.81
CA LEU A 517 -17.65 -21.51 -0.90
C LEU A 517 -17.32 -22.21 0.41
N ALA A 518 -17.58 -21.62 1.57
CA ALA A 518 -17.29 -22.27 2.85
C ALA A 518 -18.15 -23.51 3.10
N ILE A 519 -19.35 -23.56 2.50
CA ILE A 519 -20.24 -24.74 2.55
C ILE A 519 -19.70 -25.87 1.67
N THR A 520 -19.09 -25.54 0.52
CA THR A 520 -18.59 -26.53 -0.46
C THR A 520 -17.14 -26.96 -0.19
N ASP A 521 -16.23 -26.01 0.01
CA ASP A 521 -14.80 -26.22 0.28
C ASP A 521 -14.24 -25.11 1.17
N TYR A 522 -13.98 -25.47 2.42
CA TYR A 522 -13.47 -24.56 3.45
C TYR A 522 -12.11 -23.94 3.09
N GLU A 523 -11.20 -24.69 2.46
CA GLU A 523 -9.87 -24.18 2.10
C GLU A 523 -10.00 -23.16 0.95
N LEU A 524 -10.85 -23.44 -0.03
CA LEU A 524 -11.13 -22.51 -1.12
C LEU A 524 -11.75 -21.21 -0.60
N ALA A 525 -12.66 -21.29 0.38
CA ALA A 525 -13.23 -20.12 1.04
C ALA A 525 -12.15 -19.29 1.77
N CYS A 526 -11.22 -19.94 2.47
CA CYS A 526 -10.09 -19.26 3.12
C CYS A 526 -9.22 -18.52 2.09
N MET A 527 -8.94 -19.14 0.94
CA MET A 527 -8.14 -18.54 -0.13
C MET A 527 -8.82 -17.31 -0.76
N VAL A 528 -10.13 -17.39 -1.01
CA VAL A 528 -10.90 -16.25 -1.55
C VAL A 528 -11.01 -15.13 -0.52
N ALA A 529 -11.23 -15.46 0.76
CA ALA A 529 -11.28 -14.48 1.83
C ALA A 529 -9.94 -13.73 1.98
N ASP A 530 -8.81 -14.44 1.86
CA ASP A 530 -7.46 -13.88 1.94
C ASP A 530 -7.17 -12.89 0.80
N TYR A 531 -7.78 -13.09 -0.39
CA TYR A 531 -7.60 -12.17 -1.51
C TYR A 531 -8.02 -10.72 -1.19
N ALA A 532 -8.93 -10.50 -0.23
CA ALA A 532 -9.31 -9.16 0.17
C ALA A 532 -8.11 -8.30 0.65
N GLN A 533 -6.94 -8.91 0.92
CA GLN A 533 -5.70 -8.19 1.17
C GLN A 533 -5.17 -7.35 0.02
N TYR A 534 -5.51 -7.69 -1.22
CA TYR A 534 -5.07 -6.98 -2.43
C TYR A 534 -6.00 -5.83 -2.82
N ILE A 535 -7.18 -5.74 -2.21
CA ILE A 535 -8.13 -4.65 -2.43
C ILE A 535 -7.65 -3.42 -1.64
N ARG A 536 -6.64 -2.74 -2.20
CA ARG A 536 -6.01 -1.52 -1.65
C ARG A 536 -6.10 -0.36 -2.64
N GLY A 537 -5.77 0.84 -2.15
CA GLY A 537 -5.65 2.05 -2.97
C GLY A 537 -6.91 2.91 -3.02
N PHE A 538 -6.80 4.02 -3.75
CA PHE A 538 -7.84 5.05 -3.88
C PHE A 538 -8.39 5.07 -5.31
N ALA A 539 -9.63 5.53 -5.45
CA ALA A 539 -10.30 5.77 -6.73
C ALA A 539 -10.10 4.64 -7.77
N HIS A 540 -9.48 4.94 -8.92
CA HIS A 540 -9.30 3.99 -10.04
C HIS A 540 -8.46 2.76 -9.69
N VAL A 541 -7.54 2.87 -8.74
CA VAL A 541 -6.73 1.74 -8.25
C VAL A 541 -7.61 0.75 -7.51
N ARG A 542 -8.50 1.25 -6.64
CA ARG A 542 -9.47 0.41 -5.93
C ARG A 542 -10.47 -0.23 -6.89
N THR A 543 -11.02 0.55 -7.83
CA THR A 543 -11.95 0.03 -8.85
C THR A 543 -11.28 -1.07 -9.68
N ARG A 544 -10.03 -0.88 -10.11
CA ARG A 544 -9.24 -1.93 -10.79
C ARG A 544 -9.08 -3.19 -9.93
N ASN A 545 -8.79 -3.06 -8.65
CA ASN A 545 -8.59 -4.22 -7.77
C ASN A 545 -9.90 -4.98 -7.50
N ILE A 546 -11.03 -4.27 -7.42
CA ILE A 546 -12.37 -4.86 -7.34
C ILE A 546 -12.71 -5.59 -8.65
N ASP A 547 -12.42 -4.99 -9.81
CA ASP A 547 -12.61 -5.64 -11.12
C ASP A 547 -11.83 -6.96 -11.21
N ILE A 548 -10.58 -6.96 -10.74
CA ILE A 548 -9.74 -8.16 -10.73
C ILE A 548 -10.33 -9.20 -9.76
N PHE A 549 -10.79 -8.81 -8.57
CA PHE A 549 -11.49 -9.72 -7.67
C PHE A 549 -12.69 -10.40 -8.33
N ASN A 550 -13.55 -9.60 -8.98
CA ASN A 550 -14.73 -10.14 -9.65
C ASN A 550 -14.33 -11.13 -10.75
N VAL A 551 -13.26 -10.86 -11.49
CA VAL A 551 -12.71 -11.84 -12.45
C VAL A 551 -12.21 -13.11 -11.76
N LEU A 552 -11.51 -13.01 -10.63
CA LEU A 552 -11.08 -14.22 -9.90
C LEU A 552 -12.28 -15.06 -9.45
N VAL A 553 -13.31 -14.45 -8.90
CA VAL A 553 -14.47 -15.19 -8.39
C VAL A 553 -15.38 -15.66 -9.53
N GLU A 554 -15.86 -14.75 -10.36
CA GLU A 554 -16.89 -15.06 -11.38
C GLU A 554 -16.34 -15.84 -12.57
N TYR A 555 -15.02 -15.82 -12.76
CA TYR A 555 -14.35 -16.46 -13.88
C TYR A 555 -13.41 -17.59 -13.47
N VAL A 556 -12.41 -17.34 -12.61
CA VAL A 556 -11.43 -18.37 -12.23
C VAL A 556 -12.09 -19.47 -11.39
N VAL A 557 -12.79 -19.08 -10.31
CA VAL A 557 -13.43 -20.06 -9.41
C VAL A 557 -14.53 -20.81 -10.16
N ARG A 558 -15.41 -20.12 -10.88
CA ARG A 558 -16.49 -20.78 -11.62
C ARG A 558 -15.99 -21.79 -12.67
N LYS A 559 -15.05 -21.39 -13.54
CA LYS A 559 -14.49 -22.33 -14.53
C LYS A 559 -13.68 -23.45 -13.88
N GLY A 560 -12.98 -23.16 -12.78
CA GLY A 560 -12.28 -24.18 -12.00
C GLY A 560 -13.24 -25.24 -11.47
N LEU A 561 -14.36 -24.81 -10.86
CA LEU A 561 -15.37 -25.71 -10.32
C LEU A 561 -15.99 -26.57 -11.44
N GLU A 562 -16.31 -25.98 -12.59
CA GLU A 562 -16.80 -26.76 -13.76
C GLU A 562 -15.81 -27.86 -14.19
N MET A 563 -14.50 -27.57 -14.14
CA MET A 563 -13.45 -28.54 -14.48
C MET A 563 -13.29 -29.63 -13.42
N ASP A 564 -13.33 -29.25 -12.13
CA ASP A 564 -13.23 -30.19 -11.02
C ASP A 564 -14.47 -31.12 -10.96
N ASP A 565 -15.68 -30.58 -11.14
CA ASP A 565 -16.94 -31.34 -11.19
C ASP A 565 -16.93 -32.37 -12.32
N ALA A 566 -16.51 -31.96 -13.52
CA ALA A 566 -16.44 -32.84 -14.68
C ALA A 566 -15.38 -33.95 -14.55
N LEU A 567 -14.33 -33.71 -13.75
CA LEU A 567 -13.29 -34.69 -13.43
C LEU A 567 -13.57 -35.46 -12.14
N ALA A 568 -14.73 -35.24 -11.52
CA ALA A 568 -15.13 -35.82 -10.24
C ALA A 568 -14.11 -35.58 -9.10
N TYR A 569 -13.40 -34.45 -9.13
CA TYR A 569 -12.49 -34.04 -8.06
C TYR A 569 -13.24 -33.32 -6.95
N THR A 570 -13.56 -34.06 -5.87
CA THR A 570 -14.25 -33.51 -4.69
C THR A 570 -13.44 -32.48 -3.91
N ASP A 571 -12.11 -32.50 -4.05
CA ASP A 571 -11.20 -31.61 -3.33
C ASP A 571 -10.91 -30.30 -4.08
N HIS A 572 -11.62 -29.98 -5.17
CA HIS A 572 -11.46 -28.78 -6.00
C HIS A 572 -10.00 -28.39 -6.28
N ARG A 573 -9.17 -29.39 -6.59
CA ARG A 573 -7.71 -29.23 -6.67
C ARG A 573 -7.30 -28.32 -7.83
N ILE A 574 -8.01 -28.41 -8.96
CA ILE A 574 -7.74 -27.58 -10.13
C ILE A 574 -8.12 -26.14 -9.81
N THR A 575 -9.28 -25.92 -9.20
CA THR A 575 -9.74 -24.60 -8.77
C THR A 575 -8.75 -23.93 -7.84
N LYS A 576 -8.30 -24.63 -6.79
CA LYS A 576 -7.32 -24.08 -5.82
C LYS A 576 -5.98 -23.77 -6.49
N ALA A 577 -5.49 -24.63 -7.37
CA ALA A 577 -4.25 -24.40 -8.10
C ALA A 577 -4.37 -23.23 -9.10
N ALA A 578 -5.48 -23.14 -9.82
CA ALA A 578 -5.76 -22.08 -10.77
C ALA A 578 -5.90 -20.73 -10.06
N LEU A 579 -6.56 -20.69 -8.90
CA LEU A 579 -6.67 -19.50 -8.08
C LEU A 579 -5.30 -19.02 -7.59
N ARG A 580 -4.42 -19.92 -7.09
CA ARG A 580 -3.03 -19.55 -6.71
C ARG A 580 -2.24 -19.00 -7.90
N ALA A 581 -2.31 -19.67 -9.04
CA ALA A 581 -1.62 -19.22 -10.25
C ALA A 581 -2.13 -17.85 -10.72
N ALA A 582 -3.45 -17.63 -10.67
CA ALA A 582 -4.06 -16.35 -11.01
C ALA A 582 -3.62 -15.24 -10.04
N MET A 583 -3.56 -15.53 -8.73
CA MET A 583 -3.05 -14.58 -7.73
C MET A 583 -1.59 -14.21 -8.01
N ASN A 584 -0.73 -15.18 -8.31
CA ASN A 584 0.68 -14.93 -8.63
C ASN A 584 0.86 -14.01 -9.85
N LEU A 585 0.05 -14.18 -10.90
CA LEU A 585 0.10 -13.30 -12.08
C LEU A 585 -0.24 -11.85 -11.75
N ILE A 586 -1.18 -11.64 -10.83
CA ILE A 586 -1.59 -10.30 -10.41
C ILE A 586 -0.50 -9.67 -9.53
N THR A 587 0.13 -10.44 -8.63
CA THR A 587 1.06 -9.92 -7.63
C THR A 587 2.51 -9.80 -8.09
N LEU A 588 3.02 -10.78 -8.84
CA LEU A 588 4.43 -10.84 -9.23
C LEU A 588 4.68 -10.18 -10.60
N ASP A 589 3.79 -10.42 -11.56
CA ASP A 589 3.99 -9.95 -12.93
C ASP A 589 3.31 -8.58 -13.20
N GLY A 590 2.55 -8.07 -12.22
CA GLY A 590 1.79 -6.81 -12.32
C GLY A 590 0.72 -6.83 -13.41
N GLU A 591 0.27 -8.03 -13.81
CA GLU A 591 -0.57 -8.24 -14.97
C GLU A 591 -2.02 -7.77 -14.74
N GLY A 592 -2.66 -7.26 -15.80
CA GLY A 592 -4.07 -6.85 -15.77
C GLY A 592 -5.03 -8.03 -15.88
N LYS A 593 -6.31 -7.79 -15.58
CA LYS A 593 -7.40 -8.80 -15.62
C LYS A 593 -7.44 -9.63 -16.90
N ASP A 594 -7.11 -9.04 -18.04
CA ASP A 594 -7.17 -9.70 -19.35
C ASP A 594 -6.23 -10.90 -19.48
N LYS A 595 -5.07 -10.87 -18.81
CA LYS A 595 -4.13 -12.00 -18.85
C LYS A 595 -4.56 -13.14 -17.93
N VAL A 596 -5.21 -12.83 -16.81
CA VAL A 596 -5.85 -13.85 -15.96
C VAL A 596 -6.97 -14.56 -16.73
N ILE A 597 -7.80 -13.79 -17.44
CA ILE A 597 -8.83 -14.33 -18.33
C ILE A 597 -8.20 -15.23 -19.40
N LYS A 598 -7.19 -14.73 -20.11
CA LYS A 598 -6.50 -15.51 -21.15
C LYS A 598 -5.89 -16.80 -20.61
N PHE A 599 -5.24 -16.74 -19.44
CA PHE A 599 -4.67 -17.92 -18.78
C PHE A 599 -5.76 -18.96 -18.48
N MET A 600 -6.90 -18.52 -17.95
CA MET A 600 -8.02 -19.41 -17.69
C MET A 600 -8.68 -19.94 -18.96
N ASP A 601 -8.77 -19.15 -20.04
CA ASP A 601 -9.23 -19.61 -21.34
C ASP A 601 -8.32 -20.69 -21.93
N GLU A 602 -7.00 -20.53 -21.81
CA GLU A 602 -6.03 -21.54 -22.22
C GLU A 602 -6.23 -22.85 -21.43
N LEU A 603 -6.37 -22.78 -20.10
CA LEU A 603 -6.63 -23.97 -19.26
C LEU A 603 -7.96 -24.65 -19.63
N TYR A 604 -9.01 -23.86 -19.85
CA TYR A 604 -10.33 -24.38 -20.18
C TYR A 604 -10.39 -24.99 -21.58
N THR A 605 -9.59 -24.48 -22.52
CA THR A 605 -9.44 -25.08 -23.87
C THR A 605 -8.76 -26.43 -23.77
N LEU A 606 -7.64 -26.52 -23.05
CA LEU A 606 -6.95 -27.79 -22.80
C LEU A 606 -7.85 -28.83 -22.10
N PHE A 607 -8.74 -28.36 -21.23
CA PHE A 607 -9.74 -29.20 -20.58
C PHE A 607 -10.76 -29.78 -21.57
N LYS A 608 -11.28 -28.95 -22.49
CA LYS A 608 -12.18 -29.42 -23.55
C LYS A 608 -11.51 -30.40 -24.52
N ASP A 609 -10.23 -30.22 -24.77
CA ASP A 609 -9.42 -31.07 -25.64
C ASP A 609 -8.98 -32.38 -24.96
N GLY A 610 -9.31 -32.57 -23.67
CA GLY A 610 -8.94 -33.76 -22.89
C GLY A 610 -7.46 -33.84 -22.52
N GLU A 611 -6.69 -32.76 -22.64
CA GLU A 611 -5.24 -32.72 -22.43
C GLU A 611 -4.86 -32.46 -20.96
N TYR A 612 -5.37 -33.27 -20.03
CA TYR A 612 -5.25 -33.04 -18.58
C TYR A 612 -3.80 -32.92 -18.08
N ASN A 613 -2.86 -33.69 -18.64
CA ASN A 613 -1.45 -33.60 -18.28
C ASN A 613 -0.85 -32.20 -18.56
N LYS A 614 -1.30 -31.51 -19.62
CA LYS A 614 -0.83 -30.17 -19.94
C LYS A 614 -1.41 -29.12 -18.98
N ILE A 615 -2.62 -29.33 -18.48
CA ILE A 615 -3.24 -28.47 -17.43
C ILE A 615 -2.37 -28.50 -16.18
N TYR A 616 -2.01 -29.70 -15.68
CA TYR A 616 -1.15 -29.84 -14.50
C TYR A 616 0.24 -29.24 -14.71
N ALA A 617 0.87 -29.50 -15.86
CA ALA A 617 2.18 -28.92 -16.18
C ALA A 617 2.12 -27.38 -16.19
N ARG A 618 1.03 -26.80 -16.70
CA ARG A 618 0.86 -25.34 -16.78
C ARG A 618 0.60 -24.70 -15.41
N LEU A 619 -0.20 -25.37 -14.58
CA LEU A 619 -0.42 -24.97 -13.19
C LEU A 619 0.86 -25.07 -12.36
N ALA A 620 1.63 -26.15 -12.52
CA ALA A 620 2.89 -26.38 -11.82
C ALA A 620 3.98 -25.36 -12.22
N MET A 621 4.12 -25.05 -13.52
CA MET A 621 5.09 -24.04 -13.99
C MET A 621 4.85 -22.65 -13.38
N ARG A 622 3.62 -22.34 -12.96
CA ARG A 622 3.25 -21.03 -12.37
C ARG A 622 3.17 -21.05 -10.84
N GLN A 623 3.42 -22.19 -10.20
CA GLN A 623 3.63 -22.34 -8.76
C GLN A 623 5.14 -22.34 -8.45
N LEU A 624 5.79 -21.17 -8.54
CA LEU A 624 7.20 -21.00 -8.17
C LEU A 624 7.38 -21.11 -6.62
N VAL A 625 7.36 -22.37 -6.18
CA VAL A 625 8.00 -23.06 -5.02
C VAL A 625 7.37 -22.93 -3.61
N PRO A 626 7.22 -24.04 -2.81
CA PRO A 626 7.30 -25.49 -3.12
C PRO A 626 6.01 -26.29 -2.84
N ILE A 627 6.02 -27.51 -3.38
CA ILE A 627 5.16 -28.66 -3.07
C ILE A 627 5.32 -29.08 -1.60
#